data_AF-A0A948ZL09-F1
#
_entry.id   AF-A0A948ZL09-F1
#
_cell.length_a   1.000
_cell.length_b   1.000
_cell.length_c   1.000
_cell.angle_alpha   90.00
_cell.angle_beta   90.00
_cell.angle_gamma   90.00
#
_symmetry.space_group_name_H-M   'P 1'
#
loop_
_entity.id
_entity.type
_entity.pdbx_description
1 polymer ?
#
loop_
_entity_poly.entity_id
_entity_poly.type
_entity_poly.pdbx_seq_one_letter_code
_entity_poly.pdbx_strand_id
1 'polypeptide(L)' 'MNATELRSWDVERRRDGVVLVRVHSSSRQGGRLPDAVFSFRRGDPQYDYWEGQLLQRKPARQSH' A
#
# COMPACT_ATOMS: atom_id res chain seq x y z
N MET A 1 1.84 18.17 18.07
CA MET A 1 2.48 17.58 16.87
C MET A 1 2.22 16.09 16.95
N ASN A 2 1.19 15.59 16.25
CA ASN A 2 0.79 14.18 16.35
C ASN A 2 1.69 13.34 15.46
N ALA A 3 2.46 12.46 16.09
CA ALA A 3 3.39 11.52 15.46
C ALA A 3 2.63 10.39 14.75
N THR A 4 1.96 10.71 13.65
CA THR A 4 1.27 9.74 12.79
C THR A 4 1.48 10.02 11.31
N GLU A 5 2.65 10.54 10.92
CA GLU A 5 3.18 10.39 9.55
C GLU A 5 3.69 8.95 9.29
N LEU A 6 3.01 7.97 9.88
CA LEU A 6 3.25 6.55 9.71
C LEU A 6 2.77 6.16 8.31
N ARG A 7 3.69 6.24 7.33
CA ARG A 7 3.59 5.64 5.99
C ARG A 7 2.24 5.88 5.31
N SER A 8 2.14 6.95 4.53
CA SER A 8 0.92 7.31 3.81
C SER A 8 0.69 6.43 2.57
N TRP A 9 0.63 5.11 2.73
CA TRP A 9 0.29 4.19 1.64
C TRP A 9 -0.63 3.04 2.07
N ASP A 10 -1.50 2.66 1.13
CA ASP A 10 -2.34 1.47 1.17
C ASP A 10 -1.82 0.42 0.20
N VAL A 11 -1.98 -0.85 0.55
CA VAL A 11 -1.66 -1.98 -0.32
C VAL A 11 -2.82 -2.97 -0.34
N GLU A 12 -3.17 -3.48 -1.52
CA GLU A 12 -4.13 -4.58 -1.68
C GLU A 12 -3.62 -5.60 -2.72
N ARG A 13 -4.09 -6.84 -2.59
CA ARG A 13 -3.91 -7.87 -3.62
C ARG A 13 -5.25 -8.15 -4.28
N ARG A 14 -5.28 -8.00 -5.60
CA ARG A 14 -6.44 -8.28 -6.44
C ARG A 14 -6.59 -9.77 -6.72
N ARG A 15 -7.78 -10.20 -7.16
CA ARG A 15 -8.10 -11.62 -7.40
C ARG A 15 -7.26 -12.25 -8.52
N ASP A 16 -6.80 -11.44 -9.45
CA ASP A 16 -5.90 -11.82 -10.56
C ASP A 16 -4.43 -11.92 -10.15
N GLY A 17 -4.11 -11.66 -8.87
CA GLY A 17 -2.76 -11.75 -8.34
C GLY A 17 -1.93 -10.47 -8.48
N VAL A 18 -2.49 -9.37 -9.00
CA VAL A 18 -1.82 -8.07 -9.02
C VAL A 18 -1.80 -7.45 -7.62
N VAL A 19 -0.66 -6.91 -7.22
CA VAL A 19 -0.53 -6.09 -6.01
C VAL A 19 -0.64 -4.62 -6.39
N LEU A 20 -1.64 -3.93 -5.84
CA LEU A 20 -1.82 -2.48 -5.99
C LEU A 20 -1.29 -1.76 -4.76
N VAL A 21 -0.47 -0.74 -4.99
CA VAL A 21 0.06 0.15 -3.96
C VAL A 21 -0.42 1.56 -4.26
N ARG A 22 -1.16 2.16 -3.33
CA ARG A 22 -1.60 3.55 -3.40
C ARG A 22 -0.76 4.36 -2.42
N VAL A 23 -0.04 5.35 -2.93
CA VAL A 23 0.74 6.30 -2.13
C VAL A 23 -0.06 7.59 -2.06
N HIS A 24 -0.49 7.97 -0.86
CA HIS A 24 -1.22 9.21 -0.65
C HIS A 24 -0.32 10.40 -0.86
N SER A 25 -0.80 11.36 -1.65
CA SER A 25 -0.11 12.63 -1.78
C SER A 25 -0.37 13.49 -0.55
N SER A 26 0.65 14.21 -0.08
CA SER A 26 0.48 15.23 0.93
C SER A 26 -0.06 16.51 0.28
N SER A 27 -1.04 17.15 0.90
CA SER A 27 -1.49 18.47 0.45
C SER A 27 -0.39 19.51 0.69
N ARG A 28 0.18 20.06 -0.38
CA ARG A 28 1.00 21.29 -0.32
C ARG A 28 0.16 22.46 -0.82
N GLN A 29 0.38 23.64 -0.25
CA GLN A 29 -0.39 24.87 -0.52
C GLN A 29 -0.67 25.02 -2.02
N GLY A 30 -1.93 24.86 -2.43
CA GLY A 30 -2.36 24.89 -3.83
C GLY A 30 -3.36 23.80 -4.25
N GLY A 31 -3.48 22.71 -3.49
CA GLY A 31 -4.50 21.67 -3.72
C GLY A 31 -4.03 20.27 -3.33
N ARG A 32 -4.96 19.33 -3.12
CA ARG A 32 -4.62 17.91 -2.92
C ARG A 32 -4.29 17.31 -4.29
N LEU A 33 -3.06 16.81 -4.46
CA LEU A 33 -2.68 16.06 -5.65
C LEU A 33 -3.37 14.69 -5.65
N PRO A 34 -3.59 14.05 -6.80
CA PRO A 34 -4.05 12.67 -6.82
C PRO A 34 -3.03 11.76 -6.13
N ASP A 35 -3.52 10.70 -5.50
CA ASP A 35 -2.68 9.64 -4.97
C ASP A 35 -2.01 8.90 -6.14
N ALA A 36 -0.74 8.52 -5.98
CA ALA A 36 -0.03 7.72 -6.97
C ALA A 36 -0.39 6.24 -6.80
N VAL A 37 -0.66 5.54 -7.91
CA VAL A 37 -1.02 4.11 -7.88
C VAL A 37 -0.02 3.32 -8.72
N PHE A 38 0.54 2.28 -8.13
CA PHE A 38 1.46 1.34 -8.78
C PHE A 38 0.84 -0.07 -8.79
N SER A 39 1.07 -0.81 -9.86
CA SER A 39 0.63 -2.20 -10.01
C SER A 39 1.83 -3.10 -10.24
N PHE A 40 1.97 -4.13 -9.41
CA PHE A 40 3.04 -5.12 -9.52
C PHE A 40 2.46 -6.51 -9.78
N ARG A 41 3.08 -7.23 -10.70
CA ARG A 41 2.81 -8.64 -11.01
C ARG A 41 3.98 -9.49 -10.54
N ARG A 42 3.72 -10.78 -10.37
CA ARG A 42 4.76 -11.75 -10.06
C ARG A 42 5.85 -11.70 -11.14
N GLY A 43 7.09 -11.48 -10.72
CA GLY A 43 8.24 -11.26 -11.59
C GLY A 43 8.72 -9.80 -11.64
N ASP A 44 7.91 -8.83 -11.22
CA ASP A 44 8.38 -7.44 -11.06
C ASP A 44 9.39 -7.33 -9.91
N PRO A 45 10.46 -6.51 -10.04
CA PRO A 45 11.52 -6.38 -9.03
C PRO A 45 11.09 -5.94 -7.61
N GLN A 46 9.81 -5.64 -7.39
CA GLN A 46 9.28 -5.20 -6.10
C GLN A 46 8.01 -5.94 -5.66
N TYR A 47 7.55 -6.93 -6.43
CA TYR A 47 6.32 -7.66 -6.12
C TYR A 47 6.38 -8.32 -4.74
N ASP A 48 7.44 -9.09 -4.47
CA ASP A 48 7.57 -9.88 -3.24
C ASP A 48 7.65 -8.99 -1.99
N TYR A 49 8.26 -7.81 -2.12
CA TYR A 49 8.32 -6.83 -1.04
C TYR A 49 6.92 -6.37 -0.63
N TRP A 50 6.10 -5.94 -1.60
CA TRP A 50 4.75 -5.43 -1.34
C TRP A 50 3.78 -6.54 -0.92
N GLU A 51 3.93 -7.75 -1.46
CA GLU A 51 3.19 -8.93 -0.98
C GLU A 51 3.51 -9.20 0.50
N GLY A 52 4.79 -9.16 0.89
CA GLY A 52 5.20 -9.30 2.29
C GLY A 52 4.61 -8.23 3.20
N GLN A 53 4.60 -6.96 2.77
CA GLN A 53 3.96 -5.87 3.52
C GLN A 53 2.44 -6.11 3.72
N LEU A 54 1.74 -6.59 2.69
CA LEU A 54 0.31 -6.90 2.78
C LEU A 54 0.05 -8.03 3.80
N LEU A 55 0.87 -9.08 3.80
CA LEU A 55 0.74 -10.21 4.71
C LEU A 55 0.97 -9.80 6.17
N GLN A 56 1.93 -8.90 6.42
CA GLN A 56 2.19 -8.38 7.76
C GLN A 56 1.06 -7.46 8.29
N ARG A 57 0.31 -6.81 7.39
CA ARG A 57 -0.81 -5.93 7.75
C ARG A 57 -2.13 -6.67 7.97
N LYS A 58 -2.27 -7.89 7.46
CA LYS A 58 -3.42 -8.73 7.82
C LYS A 58 -3.19 -9.22 9.25
N PRO A 59 -4.04 -8.85 10.23
CA PRO A 59 -3.97 -9.52 11.52
C PRO A 59 -4.13 -11.02 11.24
N ALA A 60 -3.27 -11.84 11.84
CA ALA A 60 -3.49 -13.27 11.90
C ALA A 60 -4.94 -13.44 12.36
N ARG A 61 -5.82 -13.91 11.48
CA ARG A 61 -7.22 -14.10 11.77
C ARG A 61 -7.25 -15.02 13.00
N GLN A 62 -7.55 -14.47 14.17
CA GLN A 62 -7.68 -15.26 15.39
C GLN A 62 -8.78 -16.28 15.09
N SER A 63 -8.40 -17.55 15.01
CA SER A 63 -9.32 -18.66 15.13
C SER A 63 -9.84 -18.66 16.57
N HIS A 64 -11.09 -18.24 16.77
CA HIS A 64 -12.01 -18.89 17.71
C HIS A 64 -13.45 -18.55 17.34
#